data_AF-L8MZN2-F1
#
_entry.id   AF-L8MZN2-F1
#
_cell.length_a   1.000
_cell.length_b   1.000
_cell.length_c   1.000
_cell.angle_alpha   90.00
_cell.angle_beta   90.00
_cell.angle_gamma   90.00
#
_symmetry.space_group_name_H-M   'P 1'
#
loop_
_entity.id
_entity.type
_entity.pdbx_description
1 polymer ?
#
loop_
_entity_poly.entity_id
_entity_poly.type
_entity_poly.pdbx_seq_one_letter_code
_entity_poly.pdbx_strand_id
1 'polypeptide(L)'
;MPQPPFPQPQLEPTGITFEQYDEYTPQRLELWDGFYNYGGQDMTGFHLAVLTNMRLRAAVSHVPIAQWLAAIQEVALQNPKLDDALRDRLVRAIAELNAIAECLEEK
;
A
#
# COMPACT_ATOMS: atom_id res chain seq x y z
N MET A 1 -43.34 -17.06 28.94
CA MET A 1 -43.25 -18.05 27.84
C MET A 1 -41.98 -17.75 27.06
N PRO A 2 -41.20 -18.74 26.63
CA PRO A 2 -40.02 -18.48 25.81
C PRO A 2 -40.46 -18.00 24.42
N GLN A 3 -39.84 -16.92 23.94
CA GLN A 3 -40.12 -16.33 22.64
C GLN A 3 -39.61 -17.29 21.55
N PRO A 4 -40.39 -17.56 20.48
CA PRO A 4 -39.91 -18.45 19.43
C PRO A 4 -38.67 -17.84 18.75
N PRO A 5 -37.66 -18.66 18.40
CA PRO A 5 -36.47 -18.17 17.72
C PRO A 5 -36.86 -17.59 16.36
N PHE A 6 -36.16 -16.54 15.94
CA PHE A 6 -36.35 -15.99 14.61
C PHE A 6 -36.06 -17.06 13.55
N PRO A 7 -36.86 -17.14 12.47
CA PRO A 7 -36.60 -18.06 11.39
C PRO A 7 -35.22 -17.78 10.80
N GLN A 8 -34.37 -18.79 10.76
CA GLN A 8 -33.06 -18.67 10.10
C GLN A 8 -33.26 -18.64 8.58
N PRO A 9 -32.65 -17.68 7.87
CA PRO A 9 -32.71 -17.66 6.41
C PRO A 9 -32.00 -18.90 5.86
N GLN A 10 -32.75 -19.78 5.20
CA GLN A 10 -32.24 -20.93 4.46
C GLN A 10 -31.83 -20.48 3.05
N LEU A 11 -30.87 -19.56 2.95
CA LEU A 11 -30.32 -19.16 1.67
C LEU A 11 -29.16 -20.10 1.33
N GLU A 12 -29.33 -20.89 0.27
CA GLU A 12 -28.22 -21.61 -0.34
C GLU A 12 -27.17 -20.59 -0.83
N PRO A 13 -25.88 -20.76 -0.54
CA PRO A 13 -24.85 -19.85 -1.03
C PRO A 13 -24.78 -19.92 -2.55
N THR A 14 -25.34 -18.92 -3.23
CA THR A 14 -25.18 -18.73 -4.66
C THR A 14 -24.11 -17.68 -4.92
N GLY A 15 -23.26 -17.90 -5.92
CA GLY A 15 -22.36 -16.85 -6.41
C GLY A 15 -23.16 -15.64 -6.90
N ILE A 16 -22.55 -14.46 -6.85
CA ILE A 16 -23.16 -13.24 -7.43
C ILE A 16 -23.07 -13.31 -8.95
N THR A 17 -24.09 -12.80 -9.65
CA THR A 17 -24.00 -12.62 -11.11
C THR A 17 -23.15 -11.39 -11.45
N PHE A 18 -22.73 -11.29 -12.71
CA PHE A 18 -21.99 -10.12 -13.18
C PHE A 18 -22.83 -8.84 -13.06
N GLU A 19 -24.13 -8.91 -13.36
CA GLU A 19 -25.05 -7.78 -13.26
C GLU A 19 -25.23 -7.33 -11.80
N GLN A 20 -25.26 -8.28 -10.86
CA GLN A 20 -25.28 -7.97 -9.43
C GLN A 20 -23.94 -7.35 -8.99
N TYR A 21 -22.83 -7.86 -9.50
CA TYR A 21 -21.53 -7.23 -9.23
C TYR A 21 -21.50 -5.78 -9.73
N ASP A 22 -21.92 -5.50 -10.96
CA ASP A 22 -21.96 -4.16 -11.54
C ASP A 22 -22.91 -3.20 -10.78
N GLU A 23 -24.09 -3.68 -10.40
CA GLU A 23 -25.09 -2.88 -9.69
C GLU A 23 -24.68 -2.55 -8.24
N TYR A 24 -24.03 -3.49 -7.55
CA TYR A 24 -23.66 -3.35 -6.14
C TYR A 24 -22.21 -2.93 -5.91
N THR A 25 -21.36 -2.91 -6.95
CA THR A 25 -20.03 -2.30 -6.88
C THR A 25 -20.21 -0.79 -7.04
N PRO A 26 -19.94 0.01 -6.00
CA PRO A 26 -20.00 1.46 -6.15
C PRO A 26 -19.06 1.87 -7.28
N GLN A 27 -19.50 2.77 -8.15
CA GLN A 27 -18.66 3.42 -9.16
C GLN A 27 -17.36 4.03 -8.59
N ARG A 28 -17.29 4.19 -7.25
CA ARG A 28 -16.13 4.67 -6.48
C ARG A 28 -15.20 3.58 -5.95
N LEU A 29 -15.63 2.32 -5.92
CA LEU A 29 -14.76 1.18 -5.58
C LEU A 29 -14.03 0.66 -6.82
N GLU A 30 -14.58 0.85 -8.02
CA GLU A 30 -13.91 0.45 -9.26
C GLU A 30 -12.85 1.45 -9.75
N LEU A 31 -12.87 2.71 -9.29
CA LEU A 31 -12.17 3.79 -10.00
C LEU A 31 -11.66 4.91 -9.07
N TRP A 32 -10.66 4.62 -8.25
CA TRP A 32 -9.52 5.55 -8.14
C TRP A 32 -8.28 4.76 -8.57
N ASP A 33 -7.96 4.93 -9.86
CA ASP A 33 -6.93 4.32 -10.72
C ASP A 33 -7.17 2.90 -11.29
N GLY A 34 -8.43 2.51 -11.50
CA GLY A 34 -8.87 1.58 -12.56
C GLY A 34 -7.93 0.42 -12.94
N PHE A 35 -7.65 -0.46 -11.98
CA PHE A 35 -6.64 -1.51 -12.16
C PHE A 35 -7.27 -2.85 -12.60
N TYR A 36 -7.41 -3.04 -13.91
CA TYR A 36 -7.78 -4.32 -14.51
C TYR A 36 -6.58 -5.11 -15.07
N ASN A 37 -5.34 -4.61 -14.90
CA ASN A 37 -4.10 -5.26 -15.38
C ASN A 37 -4.13 -5.57 -16.89
N TYR A 38 -4.46 -4.57 -17.72
CA TYR A 38 -4.41 -4.69 -19.18
C TYR A 38 -3.44 -3.65 -19.78
N GLY A 39 -2.35 -4.12 -20.40
CA GLY A 39 -1.61 -3.32 -21.39
C GLY A 39 -0.54 -2.33 -20.93
N GLY A 40 0.32 -2.67 -19.96
CA GLY A 40 1.56 -1.90 -19.71
C GLY A 40 1.36 -0.59 -18.95
N GLN A 41 0.66 -0.64 -17.82
CA GLN A 41 0.27 0.52 -17.03
C GLN A 41 1.38 0.99 -16.07
N ASP A 42 1.34 2.30 -15.75
CA ASP A 42 2.22 2.96 -14.79
C ASP A 42 2.02 2.39 -13.37
N MET A 43 2.89 1.44 -13.02
CA MET A 43 2.90 0.81 -11.70
C MET A 43 3.07 1.85 -10.59
N THR A 44 3.71 3.00 -10.84
CA THR A 44 3.88 4.06 -9.83
C THR A 44 2.53 4.65 -9.44
N GLY A 45 1.71 5.02 -10.44
CA GLY A 45 0.35 5.51 -10.22
C GLY A 45 -0.49 4.54 -9.40
N PHE A 46 -0.44 3.25 -9.73
CA PHE A 46 -1.15 2.21 -8.97
C PHE A 46 -0.76 2.14 -7.49
N HIS A 47 0.55 2.10 -7.19
CA HIS A 47 1.00 2.05 -5.79
C HIS A 47 0.57 3.31 -5.03
N LEU A 48 0.63 4.48 -5.66
CA LEU A 48 0.17 5.74 -5.06
C LEU A 48 -1.34 5.76 -4.82
N ALA A 49 -2.13 5.19 -5.75
CA ALA A 49 -3.57 5.05 -5.61
C ALA A 49 -3.93 4.11 -4.45
N VAL A 50 -3.29 2.95 -4.36
CA VAL A 50 -3.46 2.00 -3.25
C VAL A 50 -3.14 2.67 -1.92
N LEU A 51 -2.01 3.38 -1.83
CA LEU A 51 -1.62 4.08 -0.60
C LEU A 51 -2.63 5.17 -0.19
N THR A 52 -3.21 5.86 -1.16
CA THR A 52 -4.16 6.94 -0.93
C THR A 52 -5.55 6.40 -0.57
N ASN A 53 -6.08 5.45 -1.36
CA ASN A 53 -7.40 4.85 -1.19
C ASN A 53 -7.51 4.06 0.12
N MET A 54 -6.47 3.32 0.49
CA MET A 54 -6.43 2.53 1.72
C MET A 54 -6.13 3.40 2.96
N ARG A 55 -6.01 4.73 2.80
CA ARG A 55 -5.52 5.67 3.84
C ARG A 55 -4.15 5.29 4.41
N LEU A 56 -3.38 4.46 3.72
CA LEU A 56 -2.05 4.03 4.14
C LEU A 56 -1.05 5.18 4.14
N ARG A 57 -1.33 6.30 3.46
CA ARG A 57 -0.53 7.54 3.61
C ARG A 57 -0.43 8.01 5.07
N ALA A 58 -1.48 7.84 5.87
CA ALA A 58 -1.41 8.10 7.31
C ALA A 58 -0.69 6.96 8.05
N ALA A 59 -0.89 5.70 7.65
CA ALA A 59 -0.17 4.56 8.21
C ALA A 59 1.36 4.67 8.03
N VAL A 60 1.82 5.21 6.90
CA VAL A 60 3.22 5.49 6.59
C VAL A 60 3.85 6.44 7.63
N SER A 61 3.07 7.36 8.21
CA SER A 61 3.58 8.24 9.29
C SER A 61 3.83 7.52 10.62
N HIS A 62 3.34 6.29 10.79
CA HIS A 62 3.61 5.44 11.95
C HIS A 62 4.78 4.47 11.72
N VAL A 63 5.33 4.43 10.51
CA VAL A 63 6.53 3.64 10.22
C VAL A 63 7.75 4.49 10.59
N PRO A 64 8.70 3.96 11.39
CA PRO A 64 9.93 4.67 11.70
C PRO A 64 10.67 5.10 10.42
N ILE A 65 11.13 6.34 10.38
CA ILE A 65 12.01 6.92 9.37
C ILE A 65 13.21 6.00 9.12
N ALA A 66 13.77 5.39 10.16
CA ALA A 66 14.87 4.43 10.01
C ALA A 66 14.52 3.25 9.07
N GLN A 67 13.28 2.75 9.10
CA GLN A 67 12.84 1.66 8.22
C GLN A 67 12.69 2.14 6.77
N TRP A 68 12.25 3.38 6.55
CA TRP A 68 12.22 3.99 5.22
C TRP A 68 13.64 4.13 4.64
N LEU A 69 14.59 4.61 5.44
CA LEU A 69 15.97 4.78 5.02
C LEU A 69 16.61 3.43 4.68
N ALA A 70 16.35 2.38 5.47
CA ALA A 70 16.81 1.03 5.17
C ALA A 70 16.24 0.51 3.84
N ALA A 71 14.93 0.67 3.60
CA ALA A 71 14.29 0.25 2.36
C ALA A 71 14.84 1.01 1.13
N ILE A 72 15.05 2.32 1.26
CA ILE A 72 15.67 3.15 0.21
C ILE A 72 17.08 2.64 -0.10
N GLN A 73 17.88 2.38 0.93
CA GLN A 73 19.23 1.88 0.76
C GLN A 73 19.24 0.52 0.05
N GLU A 74 18.38 -0.42 0.45
CA GLU A 74 18.26 -1.74 -0.17
C GLU A 74 17.93 -1.63 -1.67
N VAL A 75 16.91 -0.85 -2.02
CA VAL A 75 16.50 -0.65 -3.42
C VAL A 75 17.60 0.04 -4.23
N ALA A 76 18.23 1.07 -3.68
CA ALA A 76 19.27 1.83 -4.37
C ALA A 76 20.53 0.98 -4.61
N LEU A 77 20.93 0.13 -3.67
CA LEU A 77 22.10 -0.75 -3.80
C LEU A 77 21.96 -1.81 -4.90
N GLN A 78 20.73 -2.17 -5.27
CA GLN A 78 20.40 -3.08 -6.38
C GLN A 78 20.40 -2.38 -7.75
N ASN A 79 20.51 -1.04 -7.80
CA ASN A 79 20.40 -0.30 -9.04
C ASN A 79 21.67 -0.48 -9.91
N PRO A 80 21.55 -0.95 -11.16
CA PRO A 80 22.70 -1.19 -12.03
C PRO A 80 23.47 0.08 -12.43
N LYS A 81 22.89 1.27 -12.22
CA LYS A 81 23.54 2.56 -12.47
C LYS A 81 24.38 3.05 -11.28
N LEU A 82 24.37 2.33 -10.16
CA LEU A 82 25.10 2.71 -8.95
C LEU A 82 26.56 2.28 -9.06
N ASP A 83 27.41 3.18 -9.51
CA ASP A 83 28.87 3.01 -9.43
C ASP A 83 29.39 3.15 -7.99
N ASP A 84 30.66 2.82 -7.77
CA ASP A 84 31.27 2.80 -6.44
C ASP A 84 31.27 4.18 -5.76
N ALA A 85 31.50 5.24 -6.53
CA ALA A 85 31.50 6.61 -6.00
C ALA A 85 30.10 7.04 -5.54
N LEU A 86 29.06 6.69 -6.29
CA LEU A 86 27.66 6.93 -5.92
C LEU A 86 27.23 6.03 -4.75
N ARG A 87 27.72 4.79 -4.69
CA ARG A 87 27.49 3.87 -3.57
C ARG A 87 28.03 4.45 -2.27
N ASP A 88 29.26 4.95 -2.26
CA ASP A 88 29.87 5.56 -1.07
C ASP A 88 29.12 6.82 -0.62
N ARG A 89 28.66 7.63 -1.59
CA ARG A 89 27.81 8.80 -1.31
C ARG A 89 26.48 8.41 -0.71
N LEU A 90 25.83 7.37 -1.25
CA LEU A 90 24.57 6.84 -0.74
C LEU A 90 24.73 6.36 0.71
N VAL A 91 25.74 5.54 0.99
CA VAL A 91 25.99 5.00 2.34
C VAL A 91 26.21 6.14 3.34
N ARG A 92 27.00 7.16 2.98
CA ARG A 92 27.24 8.32 3.85
C ARG A 92 25.98 9.13 4.10
N ALA A 93 25.21 9.42 3.05
CA ALA A 93 23.96 10.17 3.17
C ALA A 93 22.94 9.43 4.05
N ILE A 94 22.81 8.10 3.89
CA ILE A 94 21.93 7.29 4.73
C ILE A 94 22.38 7.30 6.19
N ALA A 95 23.69 7.25 6.47
CA ALA A 95 24.21 7.35 7.83
C ALA A 95 23.86 8.70 8.48
N GLU A 96 24.02 9.82 7.75
CA GLU A 96 23.64 11.14 8.24
C GLU A 96 22.12 11.25 8.48
N LEU A 97 21.30 10.70 7.57
CA LEU A 97 19.85 10.69 7.71
C LEU A 97 19.38 9.81 8.87
N ASN A 98 20.05 8.69 9.14
CA ASN A 98 19.76 7.84 10.31
C ASN A 98 20.02 8.59 11.62
N ALA A 99 21.12 9.35 11.72
CA ALA A 99 21.39 10.17 12.90
C ALA A 99 20.31 11.25 13.13
N ILE A 100 19.76 11.82 12.04
CA ILE A 100 18.62 12.74 12.11
C ILE A 100 17.36 12.00 12.54
N ALA A 101 17.10 10.81 12.00
CA ALA A 101 15.94 9.98 12.34
C ALA A 101 15.93 9.63 13.83
N GLU A 102 17.07 9.20 14.39
CA GLU A 102 17.23 8.92 15.82
C GLU A 102 16.80 10.12 16.67
N CYS A 103 17.31 11.32 16.38
CA CYS A 103 16.93 12.56 17.09
C CYS A 103 15.42 12.86 17.02
N LEU A 104 14.76 12.53 15.90
CA LEU A 104 13.35 12.82 15.69
C LEU A 104 12.43 11.76 16.33
N GLU A 105 12.94 10.55 16.52
CA GLU A 105 12.20 9.38 17.01
C GLU A 105 12.38 9.13 18.52
N GLU A 106 13.36 9.77 19.19
CA GLU A 106 13.62 9.69 20.63
C GLU A 106 12.51 10.30 21.54
N LYS A 107 11.23 10.14 21.20
CA LYS A 107 10.08 10.60 22.01
C LYS A 107 9.49 9.53 22.91
#